data_AF-A0AAD9PXG5-F1
#
_entry.id   AF-A0AAD9PXG5-F1
#
_cell.length_a   1.000
_cell.length_b   1.000
_cell.length_c   1.000
_cell.angle_alpha   90.00
_cell.angle_beta   90.00
_cell.angle_gamma   90.00
#
_symmetry.space_group_name_H-M   'P 1'
#
loop_
_entity.id
_entity.type
_entity.pdbx_description
1 polymer ?
#
loop_
_entity_poly.entity_id
_entity_poly.type
_entity_poly.pdbx_seq_one_letter_code
_entity_poly.pdbx_strand_id
1 'polypeptide(L)'
;MDSSPGQASQTEENSTPRQSNVNIYQDAAIYLQEGKNNDRFDTHPTNETIRWYKIVHSSSFYVLDLIAALLLLLLGFTEKPASGKVQEDDLLTLPVSVHGTVEIFLLSLFALGLGFKLKWQRAKAFFMHKRTLLKVHFSTPFSNEQ
;
A
#
# COMPACT_ATOMS: atom_id res chain seq x y z
N MET A 1 -53.16 5.33 -23.70
CA MET A 1 -52.21 6.16 -24.48
C MET A 1 -52.17 7.49 -23.75
N ASP A 2 -51.10 7.95 -23.10
CA ASP A 2 -49.69 7.71 -23.37
C ASP A 2 -48.85 8.01 -22.09
N SER A 3 -47.96 7.07 -21.80
CA SER A 3 -46.67 7.09 -21.09
C SER A 3 -46.38 8.01 -19.90
N SER A 4 -46.20 7.31 -18.77
CA SER A 4 -45.46 7.71 -17.57
C SER A 4 -43.97 7.97 -17.87
N PRO A 5 -43.37 9.09 -17.44
CA PRO A 5 -41.94 9.32 -17.59
C PRO A 5 -41.16 8.69 -16.42
N GLY A 6 -40.31 7.72 -16.76
CA GLY A 6 -38.97 7.58 -16.21
C GLY A 6 -38.85 7.29 -14.72
N GLN A 7 -39.00 6.02 -14.35
CA GLN A 7 -38.27 5.49 -13.18
C GLN A 7 -36.78 5.36 -13.56
N ALA A 8 -36.03 6.45 -13.43
CA ALA A 8 -34.58 6.42 -13.38
C ALA A 8 -34.15 6.36 -11.90
N SER A 9 -33.62 5.20 -11.51
CA SER A 9 -32.70 4.99 -10.39
C SER A 9 -33.06 5.65 -9.05
N GLN A 10 -34.06 5.11 -8.37
CA GLN A 10 -34.17 5.26 -6.91
C GLN A 10 -33.25 4.25 -6.23
N THR A 11 -31.96 4.60 -6.14
CA THR A 11 -31.05 4.02 -5.14
C THR A 11 -30.41 5.17 -4.35
N GLU A 12 -31.22 6.14 -3.95
CA GLU A 12 -30.82 7.13 -2.94
C GLU A 12 -31.64 6.90 -1.67
N GLU A 13 -30.95 6.31 -0.70
CA GLU A 13 -30.87 6.86 0.66
C GLU A 13 -32.14 6.87 1.52
N ASN A 14 -32.56 5.69 1.99
CA ASN A 14 -33.29 5.58 3.24
C ASN A 14 -32.33 5.70 4.44
N SER A 15 -31.67 6.86 4.60
CA SER A 15 -30.84 7.16 5.77
C SER A 15 -31.57 8.19 6.64
N THR A 16 -31.81 7.87 7.91
CA THR A 16 -32.38 8.82 8.87
C THR A 16 -31.48 10.06 8.93
N PRO A 17 -31.99 11.30 9.08
CA PRO A 17 -31.17 12.51 9.09
C PRO A 17 -29.98 12.48 10.06
N ARG A 18 -30.07 11.69 11.13
CA ARG A 18 -28.97 11.48 12.07
C ARG A 18 -27.81 10.65 11.48
N GLN A 19 -28.12 9.67 10.64
CA GLN A 19 -27.14 8.79 9.98
C GLN A 19 -26.34 9.56 8.91
N SER A 20 -26.99 10.42 8.11
CA SER A 20 -26.33 11.23 7.10
C SER A 20 -25.35 12.23 7.72
N ASN A 21 -25.74 12.88 8.82
CA ASN A 21 -24.86 13.76 9.58
C ASN A 21 -23.60 13.04 10.09
N VAL A 22 -23.74 11.82 10.64
CA VAL A 22 -22.60 11.03 11.14
C VAL A 22 -21.60 10.71 10.02
N ASN A 23 -22.08 10.39 8.82
CA ASN A 23 -21.22 10.13 7.67
C ASN A 23 -20.43 11.38 7.25
N ILE A 24 -21.07 12.55 7.22
CA ILE A 24 -20.42 13.84 6.89
C ILE A 24 -19.30 14.18 7.89
N TYR A 25 -19.56 14.01 9.19
CA TYR A 25 -18.51 14.24 10.20
C TYR A 25 -17.36 13.25 10.07
N GLN A 26 -17.64 12.00 9.70
CA GLN A 26 -16.62 10.97 9.50
C GLN A 26 -15.74 11.28 8.28
N ASP A 27 -16.33 11.68 7.16
CA ASP A 27 -15.59 12.01 5.94
C ASP A 27 -14.73 13.26 6.13
N ALA A 28 -15.27 14.29 6.80
CA ALA A 28 -14.51 15.49 7.15
C ALA A 28 -13.31 15.19 8.07
N ALA A 29 -13.47 14.26 9.02
CA ALA A 29 -12.38 13.83 9.88
C ALA A 29 -11.27 13.10 9.10
N ILE A 30 -11.63 12.35 8.06
CA ILE A 30 -10.66 11.68 7.18
C ILE A 30 -9.91 12.70 6.32
N TYR A 31 -10.59 13.69 5.73
CA TYR A 31 -9.91 14.76 5.00
C TYR A 31 -8.88 15.51 5.84
N LEU A 32 -9.21 15.78 7.11
CA LEU A 32 -8.27 16.40 8.04
C LEU A 32 -7.06 15.49 8.34
N GLN A 33 -7.29 14.19 8.46
CA GLN A 33 -6.23 13.19 8.67
C GLN A 33 -5.33 13.02 7.43
N GLU A 34 -5.90 12.97 6.24
CA GLU A 34 -5.18 12.91 4.96
C GLU A 34 -4.31 14.15 4.76
N GLY A 35 -4.85 15.34 5.06
CA GLY A 35 -4.10 16.59 5.03
C GLY A 35 -2.94 16.60 6.03
N LYS A 36 -3.13 16.10 7.25
CA LYS A 36 -2.06 15.98 8.25
C LYS A 36 -0.97 14.99 7.84
N ASN A 37 -1.36 13.89 7.19
CA ASN A 37 -0.44 12.82 6.79
C ASN A 37 0.17 13.05 5.40
N ASN A 38 -0.18 14.15 4.72
CA ASN A 38 0.21 14.43 3.33
C ASN A 38 -0.14 13.28 2.37
N ASP A 39 -1.31 12.67 2.56
CA ASP A 39 -1.83 11.65 1.64
C ASP A 39 -2.52 12.32 0.45
N ARG A 40 -2.51 11.64 -0.69
CA ARG A 40 -3.08 12.17 -1.93
C ARG A 40 -4.61 12.08 -1.87
N PHE A 41 -5.29 13.22 -2.06
CA PHE A 41 -6.77 13.26 -2.08
C PHE A 41 -7.38 12.48 -3.26
N ASP A 42 -6.60 12.15 -4.31
CA ASP A 42 -7.05 11.34 -5.45
C ASP A 42 -7.45 9.91 -5.05
N THR A 43 -7.00 9.44 -3.88
CA THR A 43 -7.28 8.11 -3.32
C THR A 43 -8.25 8.14 -2.15
N HIS A 44 -9.01 9.22 -1.98
CA HIS A 44 -9.95 9.38 -0.87
C HIS A 44 -10.94 8.19 -0.78
N PRO A 45 -11.14 7.59 0.41
CA PRO A 45 -12.02 6.45 0.58
C PRO A 45 -13.49 6.79 0.29
N THR A 46 -14.20 5.89 -0.37
CA THR A 46 -15.67 5.90 -0.45
C THR A 46 -16.24 5.14 0.76
N ASN A 47 -17.53 5.30 1.06
CA ASN A 47 -18.24 4.59 2.15
C ASN A 47 -17.97 3.08 2.21
N GLU A 48 -17.73 2.42 1.07
CA GLU A 48 -17.42 0.99 1.01
C GLU A 48 -15.94 0.67 1.31
N THR A 49 -15.03 1.60 1.01
CA THR A 49 -13.59 1.41 1.13
C THR A 49 -13.04 1.96 2.46
N ILE A 50 -13.81 2.80 3.16
CA ILE A 50 -13.46 3.41 4.45
C ILE A 50 -13.02 2.42 5.55
N ARG A 51 -13.55 1.19 5.52
CA ARG A 51 -13.13 0.13 6.45
C ARG A 51 -11.68 -0.27 6.22
N TRP A 52 -11.28 -0.43 4.98
CA TRP A 52 -9.91 -0.82 4.63
C TRP A 52 -8.94 0.34 4.84
N TYR A 53 -9.38 1.58 4.62
CA TYR A 53 -8.61 2.79 4.97
C TYR A 53 -8.21 2.77 6.44
N LYS A 54 -9.19 2.56 7.33
CA LYS A 54 -8.98 2.53 8.79
C LYS A 54 -8.04 1.40 9.23
N ILE A 55 -8.08 0.25 8.55
CA ILE A 55 -7.18 -0.88 8.85
C ILE A 55 -5.74 -0.55 8.46
N VAL A 56 -5.52 -0.01 7.25
CA VAL A 56 -4.18 0.36 6.76
C VAL A 56 -3.59 1.54 7.56
N HIS A 57 -4.43 2.51 7.93
CA HIS A 57 -4.02 3.66 8.73
C HIS A 57 -3.96 3.37 10.24
N SER A 58 -4.15 2.11 10.64
CA SER A 58 -3.94 1.72 12.04
C SER A 58 -2.46 1.81 12.38
N SER A 59 -2.14 2.44 13.52
CA SER A 59 -0.77 2.56 14.02
C SER A 59 -0.08 1.20 14.15
N SER A 60 -0.83 0.14 14.47
CA SER A 60 -0.30 -1.22 14.58
C SER A 60 0.26 -1.72 13.26
N PHE A 61 -0.35 -1.36 12.13
CA PHE A 61 0.12 -1.78 10.82
C PHE A 61 1.46 -1.14 10.47
N TYR A 62 1.63 0.15 10.76
CA TYR A 62 2.91 0.84 10.59
C TYR A 62 4.00 0.29 11.52
N VAL A 63 3.67 -0.02 12.78
CA VAL A 63 4.62 -0.60 13.73
C VAL A 63 5.06 -1.99 13.29
N LEU A 64 4.14 -2.84 12.82
CA LEU A 64 4.48 -4.17 12.31
C LEU A 64 5.35 -4.12 11.05
N ASP A 65 5.05 -3.20 10.13
CA ASP A 65 5.85 -2.98 8.92
C ASP A 65 7.28 -2.51 9.27
N LEU A 66 7.40 -1.60 10.24
CA LEU A 66 8.70 -1.13 10.75
C LEU A 66 9.47 -2.25 11.45
N ILE A 67 8.82 -3.03 12.33
CA ILE A 67 9.46 -4.16 13.00
C ILE A 67 9.93 -5.19 11.98
N ALA A 68 9.11 -5.52 10.98
CA ALA A 68 9.51 -6.44 9.91
C ALA A 68 10.75 -5.95 9.17
N ALA A 69 10.78 -4.67 8.79
CA ALA A 69 11.94 -4.07 8.12
C ALA A 69 13.20 -4.06 9.01
N LEU A 70 13.05 -3.76 10.31
CA LEU A 70 14.16 -3.78 11.26
C LEU A 70 14.70 -5.19 11.49
N LEU A 71 13.82 -6.19 11.62
CA LEU A 71 14.23 -7.59 11.75
C LEU A 71 14.98 -8.06 10.50
N LEU A 72 14.51 -7.68 9.32
CA LEU A 72 15.16 -8.00 8.05
C LEU A 72 16.55 -7.37 7.95
N LEU A 73 16.69 -6.11 8.40
CA LEU A 73 17.96 -5.41 8.48
C LEU A 73 18.93 -6.09 9.47
N LEU A 74 18.45 -6.45 10.67
CA LEU A 74 19.22 -7.19 11.67
C LEU A 74 19.66 -8.57 11.15
N LEU A 75 18.79 -9.24 10.40
CA LEU A 75 19.11 -10.53 9.79
C LEU A 75 20.28 -10.39 8.80
N GLY A 76 20.30 -9.31 8.00
CA GLY A 76 21.41 -9.01 7.09
C GLY A 76 22.75 -8.79 7.80
N PHE A 77 22.74 -8.31 9.05
CA PHE A 77 23.97 -8.21 9.87
C PHE A 77 24.49 -9.58 10.34
N THR A 78 23.64 -10.60 10.39
CA THR A 78 24.02 -11.96 10.80
C THR A 78 24.53 -12.82 9.64
N GLU A 79 24.49 -12.31 8.41
CA GLU A 79 25.00 -13.01 7.23
C GLU A 79 26.53 -12.93 7.12
N LYS A 80 27.13 -13.97 6.52
CA LYS A 80 28.57 -13.99 6.28
C LYS A 80 28.96 -12.83 5.35
N PRO A 81 29.93 -11.97 5.73
CA PRO A 81 30.39 -10.92 4.86
C PRO A 81 31.09 -11.53 3.64
N ALA A 82 30.71 -11.08 2.43
CA ALA A 82 31.27 -11.54 1.16
C ALA A 82 32.80 -11.34 1.05
N SER A 83 33.42 -10.56 1.96
CA SER A 83 34.86 -10.33 1.99
C SER A 83 35.68 -11.46 2.62
N GLY A 84 35.07 -12.46 3.26
CA GLY A 84 35.78 -13.64 3.81
C GLY A 84 36.87 -13.30 4.85
N LYS A 85 36.86 -12.11 5.44
CA LYS A 85 37.95 -11.57 6.28
C LYS A 85 37.65 -11.48 7.78
N VAL A 86 36.50 -11.98 8.25
CA VAL A 86 36.11 -11.84 9.67
C VAL A 86 36.26 -13.18 10.39
N GLN A 87 36.95 -13.14 11.54
CA GLN A 87 37.30 -14.25 12.42
C GLN A 87 36.05 -15.03 12.85
N GLU A 88 36.10 -16.36 12.73
CA GLU A 88 34.98 -17.33 12.91
C GLU A 88 34.64 -17.57 14.40
N ASP A 89 34.54 -16.50 15.19
CA ASP A 89 34.27 -16.55 16.62
C ASP A 89 33.11 -15.64 17.06
N ASP A 90 32.30 -15.18 16.10
CA ASP A 90 31.12 -14.37 16.39
C ASP A 90 29.90 -15.23 16.72
N LEU A 91 29.46 -15.10 17.97
CA LEU A 91 28.22 -15.61 18.60
C LEU A 91 26.93 -15.36 17.77
N LEU A 92 27.01 -14.54 16.71
CA LEU A 92 25.93 -14.09 15.85
C LEU A 92 25.86 -14.81 14.49
N THR A 93 26.80 -15.71 14.17
CA THR A 93 26.74 -16.50 12.92
C THR A 93 25.69 -17.61 13.05
N LEU A 94 24.53 -17.41 12.44
CA LEU A 94 23.45 -18.40 12.42
C LEU A 94 23.67 -19.39 11.26
N PRO A 95 23.33 -20.68 11.41
CA PRO A 95 23.41 -21.64 10.30
C PRO A 95 22.58 -21.18 9.10
N VAL A 96 23.16 -21.35 7.90
CA VAL A 96 22.61 -20.87 6.62
C VAL A 96 21.14 -21.26 6.40
N SER A 97 20.75 -22.47 6.83
CA SER A 97 19.36 -22.95 6.71
C SER A 97 18.38 -22.19 7.61
N VAL A 98 18.79 -21.82 8.82
CA VAL A 98 17.91 -21.11 9.77
C VAL A 98 17.79 -19.65 9.38
N HIS A 99 18.90 -19.01 9.03
CA HIS A 99 18.89 -17.63 8.56
C HIS A 99 18.01 -17.48 7.30
N GLY A 100 18.24 -18.30 6.27
CA GLY A 100 17.48 -18.17 5.01
C GLY A 100 15.98 -18.49 5.13
N THR A 101 15.59 -19.40 6.03
CA THR A 101 14.16 -19.67 6.26
C THR A 101 13.47 -18.50 6.97
N VAL A 102 14.15 -17.86 7.92
CA VAL A 102 13.66 -16.64 8.58
C VAL A 102 13.59 -15.48 7.60
N GLU A 103 14.59 -15.33 6.73
CA GLU A 103 14.60 -14.29 5.71
C GLU A 103 13.41 -14.40 4.75
N ILE A 104 13.17 -15.59 4.18
CA ILE A 104 12.04 -15.84 3.27
C ILE A 104 10.71 -15.59 3.98
N PHE A 105 10.61 -15.98 5.25
CA PHE A 105 9.42 -15.73 6.06
C PHE A 105 9.17 -14.23 6.28
N LEU A 106 10.20 -13.46 6.68
CA LEU A 106 10.10 -12.02 6.88
C LEU A 106 9.82 -11.28 5.56
N LEU A 107 10.48 -11.66 4.47
CA LEU A 107 10.22 -11.14 3.13
C LEU A 107 8.78 -11.42 2.68
N SER A 108 8.22 -12.59 3.01
CA SER A 108 6.83 -12.93 2.72
C SER A 108 5.85 -12.04 3.47
N LEU A 109 6.07 -11.81 4.78
CA LEU A 109 5.25 -10.90 5.58
C LEU A 109 5.34 -9.45 5.08
N PHE A 110 6.54 -9.00 4.73
CA PHE A 110 6.77 -7.68 4.16
C PHE A 110 6.05 -7.52 2.82
N ALA A 111 6.17 -8.51 1.92
CA ALA A 111 5.48 -8.52 0.63
C ALA A 111 3.95 -8.53 0.80
N LEU A 112 3.42 -9.26 1.80
CA LEU A 112 2.00 -9.25 2.11
C LEU A 112 1.54 -7.87 2.61
N GLY A 113 2.31 -7.23 3.50
CA GLY A 113 2.07 -5.86 3.96
C GLY A 113 2.05 -4.84 2.81
N LEU A 114 3.03 -4.91 1.91
CA LEU A 114 3.03 -4.12 0.67
C LEU A 114 1.83 -4.43 -0.21
N GLY A 115 1.43 -5.70 -0.33
CA GLY A 115 0.25 -6.13 -1.08
C GLY A 115 -1.04 -5.51 -0.54
N PHE A 116 -1.21 -5.45 0.78
CA PHE A 116 -2.34 -4.77 1.41
C PHE A 116 -2.33 -3.25 1.13
N LYS A 117 -1.16 -2.59 1.22
CA LYS A 117 -1.02 -1.17 0.85
C LYS A 117 -1.37 -0.93 -0.63
N LEU A 118 -0.94 -1.80 -1.54
CA LEU A 118 -1.23 -1.71 -2.98
C LEU A 118 -2.70 -1.98 -3.32
N LYS A 119 -3.33 -2.94 -2.62
CA LYS A 119 -4.76 -3.22 -2.76
C LYS A 119 -5.59 -2.01 -2.29
N TRP A 120 -5.19 -1.39 -1.19
CA TRP A 120 -5.81 -0.17 -0.65
C TRP A 120 -5.69 1.02 -1.60
N GLN A 121 -4.47 1.35 -2.05
CA GLN A 121 -4.17 2.49 -2.92
C GLN A 121 -4.67 2.34 -4.36
N ARG A 122 -5.49 1.31 -4.63
CA ARG A 122 -6.06 0.98 -5.94
C ARG A 122 -4.95 0.79 -6.96
N ALA A 123 -4.45 -0.44 -7.09
CA ALA A 123 -3.37 -0.86 -7.99
C ALA A 123 -3.35 -0.21 -9.40
N LYS A 124 -4.50 0.25 -9.91
CA LYS A 124 -4.62 1.06 -11.13
C LYS A 124 -3.76 2.33 -11.13
N ALA A 125 -3.62 3.06 -10.01
CA ALA A 125 -2.75 4.25 -9.93
C ALA A 125 -1.27 3.88 -10.07
N PHE A 126 -0.86 2.75 -9.46
CA PHE A 126 0.51 2.24 -9.52
C PHE A 126 0.86 1.65 -10.90
N PHE A 127 -0.08 0.95 -11.55
CA PHE A 127 0.10 0.41 -12.90
C PHE A 127 0.02 1.47 -14.01
N MET A 128 -0.67 2.59 -13.78
CA MET A 128 -0.72 3.70 -14.74
C MET A 128 0.66 4.34 -14.95
N HIS A 129 1.52 4.38 -13.93
CA HIS A 129 2.88 4.91 -14.06
C HIS A 129 3.79 4.03 -14.96
N LYS A 130 3.58 2.70 -14.96
CA LYS A 130 4.30 1.78 -15.87
C LYS A 130 3.90 1.95 -17.34
N ARG A 131 2.64 2.35 -17.63
CA ARG A 131 2.21 2.67 -19.00
C ARG A 131 2.86 3.95 -19.53
N THR A 132 3.16 4.91 -18.66
CA THR A 132 3.88 6.13 -19.05
C THR A 132 5.34 5.84 -19.38
N LEU A 133 6.02 4.97 -18.62
CA LEU A 133 7.40 4.54 -18.93
C LEU A 133 7.50 3.77 -20.24
N LEU A 134 6.56 2.86 -20.51
CA LEU A 134 6.46 2.17 -21.81
C LEU A 134 6.21 3.14 -22.97
N LYS A 135 5.40 4.18 -22.75
CA LYS A 135 5.10 5.18 -23.78
C LYS A 135 6.28 6.14 -24.03
N VAL A 136 7.06 6.51 -23.00
CA VAL A 136 8.29 7.31 -23.17
C VAL A 136 9.36 6.50 -23.89
N HIS A 137 9.55 5.22 -23.53
CA HIS A 137 10.48 4.34 -24.24
C HIS A 137 10.10 4.09 -25.70
N PHE A 138 8.79 3.97 -26.00
CA PHE A 138 8.31 3.79 -27.37
C PHE A 138 8.29 5.10 -28.18
N SER A 139 8.30 6.26 -27.52
CA SER A 139 8.17 7.57 -28.16
C SER A 139 9.49 8.34 -28.30
N THR A 140 10.64 7.74 -28.03
CA THR A 140 11.92 8.26 -28.51
C THR A 140 12.17 7.72 -29.92
N PRO A 141 11.82 8.46 -30.99
CA PRO A 141 12.31 8.12 -32.31
C PRO A 141 13.83 8.24 -32.25
N PHE A 142 14.48 7.14 -32.59
CA PHE A 142 15.86 7.06 -33.00
C PHE A 142 16.13 8.17 -34.04
N SER A 143 16.61 9.34 -33.59
CA SER A 143 17.18 10.34 -34.48
C SER A 143 18.56 9.84 -34.87
N ASN A 144 18.58 9.03 -35.93
CA ASN A 144 19.80 8.64 -36.59
C ASN A 144 20.29 9.87 -37.36
N GLU A 145 21.35 10.49 -36.85
CA GLU A 145 22.18 11.40 -37.64
C GLU A 145 22.85 10.58 -38.76
N GLN A 146 22.50 10.90 -40.01
CA GLN A 146 23.41 10.85 -41.16
C GLN A 146 23.13 12.05 -42.05
#